data_AF-A0A3D5R1H4-F1
#
_entry.id   AF-A0A3D5R1H4-F1
#
_cell.length_a   1.000
_cell.length_b   1.000
_cell.length_c   1.000
_cell.angle_alpha   90.00
_cell.angle_beta   90.00
_cell.angle_gamma   90.00
#
_symmetry.space_group_name_H-M   'P 1'
#
loop_
_entity.id
_entity.type
_entity.pdbx_description
1 polymer ?
#
loop_
_entity_poly.entity_id
_entity_poly.type
_entity_poly.pdbx_seq_one_letter_code
_entity_poly.pdbx_strand_id
1 'polypeptide(L)'
;MPSIPGIEITSREGTHILVYFYERRHLKKFYTKYIQPFLGQDVMSSTKLSMEEIINSARLFPSVTIFPHPYSVAYTGICNLNFEPSRLERLLEVVDGVEVINAGNIHRWNLRCALLGLYLKKSITGGSDGHSLYHMGRVVTIAEGEKSGPAMLDAVKNGRVRVVGKEINLLRKVASSTAKLNVHAAAYPGLLGKNIRYSYRVIRIKSVLIRQQLQLRYYRRRNRFNPFI
;
A
#
# COMPACT_ATOMS: atom_id res chain seq x y z
N MET A 1 -8.22 -17.29 -20.19
CA MET A 1 -7.06 -16.45 -19.81
C MET A 1 -6.36 -17.08 -18.62
N PRO A 2 -5.02 -17.07 -18.58
CA PRO A 2 -4.29 -17.50 -17.39
C PRO A 2 -4.66 -16.61 -16.20
N SER A 3 -4.80 -17.20 -15.02
CA SER A 3 -5.07 -16.50 -13.76
C SER A 3 -3.96 -16.77 -12.75
N ILE A 4 -3.63 -15.76 -11.96
CA ILE A 4 -2.64 -15.86 -10.88
C ILE A 4 -3.40 -15.89 -9.55
N PRO A 5 -3.27 -16.96 -8.75
CA PRO A 5 -3.81 -16.97 -7.40
C PRO A 5 -3.15 -15.87 -6.56
N GLY A 6 -3.94 -14.98 -5.97
CA GLY A 6 -3.43 -13.91 -5.11
C GLY A 6 -4.42 -13.52 -4.04
N ILE A 7 -3.92 -12.82 -3.02
CA ILE A 7 -4.70 -12.27 -1.92
C ILE A 7 -4.14 -10.92 -1.51
N GLU A 8 -5.03 -9.98 -1.19
CA GLU A 8 -4.70 -8.74 -0.50
C GLU A 8 -4.99 -8.90 0.99
N ILE A 9 -4.04 -8.54 1.84
CA ILE A 9 -4.16 -8.69 3.28
C ILE A 9 -3.94 -7.34 3.95
N THR A 10 -4.85 -7.00 4.86
CA THR A 10 -4.71 -5.86 5.76
C THR A 10 -4.04 -6.31 7.06
N SER A 11 -2.83 -5.83 7.31
CA SER A 11 -2.07 -6.05 8.55
C SER A 11 -2.72 -5.42 9.77
N ARG A 12 -2.23 -5.75 10.96
CA ARG A 12 -2.63 -5.13 12.24
C ARG A 12 -2.51 -3.62 12.22
N GLU A 13 -1.48 -3.08 11.55
CA GLU A 13 -1.26 -1.66 11.32
C GLU A 13 -2.34 -1.01 10.44
N GLY A 14 -3.15 -1.81 9.76
CA GLY A 14 -4.12 -1.38 8.76
C GLY A 14 -3.54 -1.26 7.36
N THR A 15 -2.25 -1.57 7.19
CA THR A 15 -1.54 -1.43 5.92
C THR A 15 -1.68 -2.69 5.08
N HIS A 16 -1.81 -2.51 3.77
CA HIS A 16 -2.07 -3.59 2.82
C HIS A 16 -0.77 -4.22 2.32
N ILE A 17 -0.86 -5.50 1.96
CA ILE A 17 0.16 -6.24 1.21
C ILE A 17 -0.54 -7.19 0.24
N LEU A 18 0.01 -7.30 -0.97
CA LEU A 18 -0.41 -8.27 -1.97
C LEU A 18 0.53 -9.47 -1.93
N VAL A 19 -0.05 -10.67 -1.92
CA VAL A 19 0.71 -11.92 -2.01
C VAL A 19 0.15 -12.74 -3.15
N TYR A 20 1.00 -13.05 -4.13
CA TYR A 20 0.68 -13.90 -5.27
C TYR A 20 1.39 -15.24 -5.17
N PHE A 21 0.74 -16.30 -5.62
CA PHE A 21 1.22 -17.68 -5.50
C PHE A 21 1.32 -18.34 -6.87
N TYR A 22 2.37 -19.14 -7.05
CA TYR A 22 2.55 -19.93 -8.28
C TYR A 22 1.45 -20.99 -8.47
N GLU A 23 0.86 -21.46 -7.37
CA GLU A 23 -0.17 -22.49 -7.39
C GLU A 23 -1.32 -22.20 -6.43
N ARG A 24 -2.54 -22.55 -6.83
CA ARG A 24 -3.76 -22.35 -6.02
C ARG A 24 -3.71 -23.06 -4.67
N ARG A 25 -3.05 -24.23 -4.59
CA ARG A 25 -2.90 -24.98 -3.33
C ARG A 25 -2.10 -24.20 -2.28
N HIS A 26 -1.11 -23.40 -2.70
CA HIS A 26 -0.31 -22.58 -1.80
C HIS A 26 -1.13 -21.44 -1.23
N LEU A 27 -1.89 -20.72 -2.07
CA LEU A 27 -2.84 -19.71 -1.60
C LEU A 27 -3.82 -20.28 -0.57
N LYS A 28 -4.43 -21.44 -0.89
CA LYS A 28 -5.41 -22.08 0.01
C LYS A 28 -4.78 -22.42 1.35
N LYS A 29 -3.60 -23.04 1.36
CA LYS A 29 -2.89 -23.44 2.60
C LYS A 29 -2.39 -22.22 3.38
N PHE A 30 -1.89 -21.20 2.70
CA PHE A 30 -1.47 -19.94 3.31
C PHE A 30 -2.65 -19.26 4.00
N TYR A 31 -3.77 -19.10 3.29
CA TYR A 31 -4.97 -18.49 3.86
C TYR A 31 -5.48 -19.27 5.07
N THR A 32 -5.74 -20.57 4.95
CA THR A 32 -6.38 -21.34 6.02
C THR A 32 -5.51 -21.51 7.26
N LYS A 33 -4.19 -21.63 7.11
CA LYS A 33 -3.28 -21.86 8.25
C LYS A 33 -2.70 -20.59 8.85
N TYR A 34 -2.43 -19.57 8.04
CA TYR A 34 -1.66 -18.41 8.48
C TYR A 34 -2.46 -17.11 8.51
N ILE A 35 -3.55 -16.98 7.77
CA ILE A 35 -4.33 -15.72 7.73
C ILE A 35 -5.66 -15.87 8.48
N GLN A 36 -6.45 -16.86 8.09
CA GLN A 36 -7.80 -17.09 8.61
C GLN A 36 -7.88 -17.14 10.15
N PRO A 37 -6.95 -17.79 10.88
CA PRO A 37 -7.02 -17.85 12.35
C PRO A 37 -6.83 -16.48 13.04
N PHE A 38 -6.29 -15.50 12.32
CA PHE A 38 -5.97 -14.17 12.86
C PHE A 38 -6.84 -13.06 12.28
N LEU A 39 -7.86 -13.39 11.47
CA LEU A 39 -8.85 -12.42 11.02
C LEU A 39 -9.56 -11.80 12.23
N GLY A 40 -9.86 -10.50 12.15
CA GLY A 40 -10.74 -9.85 13.12
C GLY A 40 -12.18 -10.34 12.95
N GLN A 41 -13.10 -9.79 13.74
CA GLN A 41 -14.49 -10.26 13.76
C GLN A 41 -15.26 -10.02 12.45
N ASP A 42 -14.77 -9.16 11.54
CA ASP A 42 -15.45 -8.81 10.29
C ASP A 42 -14.62 -9.15 9.03
N VAL A 43 -15.31 -9.43 7.92
CA VAL A 43 -14.74 -9.82 6.61
C VAL A 43 -13.73 -8.82 6.03
N MET A 44 -13.84 -7.53 6.41
CA MET A 44 -12.91 -6.46 5.99
C MET A 44 -12.00 -5.96 7.12
N SER A 45 -11.98 -6.65 8.26
CA SER A 45 -11.15 -6.27 9.39
C SER A 45 -9.71 -6.72 9.19
N SER A 46 -8.77 -5.85 9.57
CA SER A 46 -7.36 -6.19 9.64
C SER A 46 -7.12 -7.49 10.40
N THR A 47 -6.13 -8.25 9.96
CA THR A 47 -5.59 -9.36 10.75
C THR A 47 -4.94 -8.85 12.05
N LYS A 48 -4.78 -9.73 13.04
CA LYS A 48 -3.95 -9.46 14.24
C LYS A 48 -2.44 -9.52 13.97
N LEU A 49 -2.04 -9.91 12.76
CA LEU A 49 -0.65 -10.10 12.34
C LEU A 49 0.00 -8.78 11.94
N SER A 50 1.23 -8.58 12.36
CA SER A 50 2.08 -7.50 11.87
C SER A 50 2.47 -7.73 10.40
N MET A 51 2.94 -6.68 9.74
CA MET A 51 3.44 -6.79 8.37
C MET A 51 4.57 -7.84 8.23
N GLU A 52 5.49 -7.89 9.20
CA GLU A 52 6.58 -8.87 9.23
C GLU A 52 6.06 -10.31 9.35
N GLU A 53 5.08 -10.55 10.22
CA GLU A 53 4.48 -11.89 10.41
C GLU A 53 3.82 -12.39 9.11
N ILE A 54 3.15 -11.49 8.38
CA ILE A 54 2.54 -11.81 7.07
C ILE A 54 3.63 -12.13 6.04
N ILE A 55 4.67 -11.30 5.91
CA ILE A 55 5.78 -11.51 4.96
C ILE A 55 6.51 -12.83 5.27
N ASN A 56 6.81 -13.08 6.54
CA ASN A 56 7.49 -14.30 6.97
C ASN A 56 6.63 -15.54 6.68
N SER A 57 5.32 -15.47 6.90
CA SER A 57 4.40 -16.56 6.57
C SER A 57 4.30 -16.80 5.06
N ALA A 58 4.29 -15.73 4.26
CA ALA A 58 4.25 -15.84 2.79
C ALA A 58 5.49 -16.54 2.24
N ARG A 59 6.67 -16.24 2.79
CA ARG A 59 7.96 -16.84 2.42
C ARG A 59 8.05 -18.36 2.62
N LEU A 60 7.14 -18.95 3.40
CA LEU A 60 7.02 -20.41 3.51
C LEU A 60 6.45 -21.07 2.25
N PHE A 61 6.05 -20.27 1.27
CA PHE A 61 5.46 -20.71 0.02
C PHE A 61 6.19 -20.10 -1.18
N PRO A 62 6.16 -20.75 -2.36
CA PRO A 62 6.51 -20.10 -3.62
C PRO A 62 5.52 -18.95 -3.89
N SER A 63 5.94 -17.74 -3.51
CA SER A 63 5.13 -16.53 -3.62
C SER A 63 5.94 -15.32 -4.07
N VAL A 64 5.20 -14.29 -4.49
CA VAL A 64 5.68 -12.93 -4.74
C VAL A 64 4.88 -11.98 -3.85
N THR A 65 5.59 -11.16 -3.09
CA THR A 65 5.05 -10.16 -2.17
C THR A 65 5.24 -8.78 -2.73
N ILE A 66 4.19 -7.98 -2.73
CA ILE A 66 4.19 -6.61 -3.27
C ILE A 66 3.51 -5.69 -2.27
N PHE A 67 4.11 -4.53 -1.98
CA PHE A 67 3.36 -3.47 -1.30
C PHE A 67 2.48 -2.71 -2.30
N PRO A 68 1.15 -2.82 -2.22
CA PRO A 68 0.24 -2.03 -3.03
C PRO A 68 0.33 -0.56 -2.62
N HIS A 69 0.20 0.33 -3.60
CA HIS A 69 0.16 1.78 -3.45
C HIS A 69 0.93 2.31 -2.21
N PRO A 70 2.27 2.18 -2.13
CA PRO A 70 3.06 2.48 -0.93
C PRO A 70 2.76 3.84 -0.31
N TYR A 71 2.56 4.85 -1.16
CA TYR A 71 1.91 6.10 -0.79
C TYR A 71 0.44 6.04 -1.19
N SER A 72 -0.46 6.22 -0.23
CA SER A 72 -1.90 6.27 -0.49
C SER A 72 -2.57 7.35 0.37
N VAL A 73 -3.86 7.58 0.10
CA VAL A 73 -4.70 8.31 1.04
C VAL A 73 -4.99 7.38 2.22
N ALA A 74 -4.72 7.86 3.44
CA ALA A 74 -4.85 7.14 4.71
C ALA A 74 -3.73 6.13 5.02
N TYR A 75 -4.00 5.18 5.92
CA TYR A 75 -3.00 4.27 6.51
C TYR A 75 -2.73 2.99 5.68
N THR A 76 -3.34 2.86 4.50
CA THR A 76 -3.32 1.60 3.75
C THR A 76 -2.01 1.34 3.01
N GLY A 77 -1.30 2.37 2.56
CA GLY A 77 0.03 2.25 1.93
C GLY A 77 1.16 2.18 2.97
N ILE A 78 2.22 1.41 2.70
CA ILE A 78 3.30 1.14 3.67
C ILE A 78 4.09 2.39 4.12
N CYS A 79 4.19 3.41 3.26
CA CYS A 79 4.88 4.66 3.56
C CYS A 79 3.98 5.62 4.34
N ASN A 80 3.50 5.18 5.51
CA ASN A 80 2.64 5.94 6.40
C ASN A 80 3.25 6.07 7.81
N LEU A 81 2.65 6.90 8.66
CA LEU A 81 3.16 7.21 10.02
C LEU A 81 3.15 6.05 11.03
N ASN A 82 2.56 4.90 10.70
CA ASN A 82 2.51 3.73 11.58
C ASN A 82 3.85 2.96 11.59
N PHE A 83 4.75 3.25 10.67
CA PHE A 83 6.06 2.62 10.59
C PHE A 83 7.16 3.64 10.89
N GLU A 84 7.99 3.32 11.89
CA GLU A 84 9.23 4.06 12.13
C GLU A 84 10.17 3.92 10.92
N PRO A 85 10.99 4.93 10.58
CA PRO A 85 11.79 4.94 9.36
C PRO A 85 12.67 3.69 9.17
N SER A 86 13.36 3.25 10.22
CA SER A 86 14.22 2.06 10.15
C SER A 86 13.42 0.76 9.97
N ARG A 87 12.20 0.70 10.51
CA ARG A 87 11.28 -0.43 10.32
C ARG A 87 10.78 -0.47 8.88
N LEU A 88 10.40 0.69 8.34
CA LEU A 88 9.97 0.82 6.95
C LEU A 88 11.06 0.39 5.97
N GLU A 89 12.31 0.83 6.18
CA GLU A 89 13.44 0.46 5.33
C GLU A 89 13.65 -1.05 5.29
N ARG A 90 13.68 -1.73 6.44
CA ARG A 90 13.76 -3.19 6.51
C ARG A 90 12.61 -3.88 5.79
N LEU A 91 11.38 -3.36 5.94
CA LEU A 91 10.20 -3.92 5.25
C LEU A 91 10.31 -3.78 3.73
N LEU A 92 10.81 -2.65 3.23
CA LEU A 92 11.04 -2.42 1.80
C LEU A 92 12.20 -3.27 1.25
N GLU A 93 13.17 -3.63 2.08
CA GLU A 93 14.28 -4.51 1.69
C GLU A 93 13.82 -5.96 1.50
N VAL A 94 12.91 -6.45 2.34
CA VAL A 94 12.50 -7.86 2.38
C VAL A 94 11.41 -8.24 1.36
N VAL A 95 10.67 -7.27 0.82
CA VAL A 95 9.61 -7.49 -0.17
C VAL A 95 10.19 -7.67 -1.58
N ASP A 96 9.44 -8.32 -2.48
CA ASP A 96 9.87 -8.52 -3.87
C ASP A 96 9.68 -7.27 -4.73
N GLY A 97 8.73 -6.40 -4.38
CA GLY A 97 8.46 -5.18 -5.13
C GLY A 97 7.37 -4.27 -4.56
N VAL A 98 7.06 -3.25 -5.34
CA VAL A 98 6.06 -2.22 -4.99
C VAL A 98 5.14 -1.89 -6.16
N GLU A 99 3.90 -1.53 -5.86
CA GLU A 99 2.98 -1.03 -6.88
C GLU A 99 3.25 0.46 -7.14
N VAL A 100 3.71 0.78 -8.34
CA VAL A 100 4.09 2.15 -8.74
C VAL A 100 2.94 2.95 -9.33
N ILE A 101 1.94 2.27 -9.92
CA ILE A 101 0.72 2.90 -10.43
C ILE A 101 -0.48 2.09 -9.96
N ASN A 102 -1.35 2.74 -9.20
CA ASN A 102 -2.65 2.21 -8.85
C ASN A 102 -3.74 3.08 -9.46
N ALA A 103 -4.69 2.49 -10.19
CA ALA A 103 -5.70 3.28 -10.90
C ALA A 103 -6.63 4.05 -9.95
N GLY A 104 -6.89 3.52 -8.75
CA GLY A 104 -7.70 4.13 -7.71
C GLY A 104 -6.97 5.21 -6.90
N ASN A 105 -5.64 5.30 -7.00
CA ASN A 105 -4.84 6.27 -6.24
C ASN A 105 -4.79 7.65 -6.92
N ILE A 106 -4.45 8.71 -6.18
CA ILE A 106 -4.31 10.05 -6.80
C ILE A 106 -2.95 10.18 -7.50
N HIS A 107 -2.90 10.99 -8.56
CA HIS A 107 -1.70 11.22 -9.37
C HIS A 107 -0.45 11.52 -8.54
N ARG A 108 -0.54 12.46 -7.57
CA ARG A 108 0.58 12.82 -6.69
C ARG A 108 1.17 11.63 -5.93
N TRP A 109 0.33 10.69 -5.51
CA TRP A 109 0.79 9.51 -4.79
C TRP A 109 1.39 8.47 -5.73
N ASN A 110 0.77 8.23 -6.89
CA ASN A 110 1.38 7.39 -7.93
C ASN A 110 2.77 7.93 -8.34
N LEU A 111 2.95 9.24 -8.47
CA LEU A 111 4.26 9.84 -8.75
C LEU A 111 5.29 9.51 -7.66
N ARG A 112 4.90 9.56 -6.38
CA ARG A 112 5.79 9.17 -5.28
C ARG A 112 6.08 7.67 -5.27
N CYS A 113 5.10 6.83 -5.58
CA CYS A 113 5.31 5.38 -5.71
C CYS A 113 6.26 5.06 -6.87
N ALA A 114 6.12 5.73 -8.01
CA ALA A 114 7.04 5.60 -9.14
C ALA A 114 8.47 6.02 -8.78
N LEU A 115 8.65 7.16 -8.10
CA LEU A 115 9.95 7.57 -7.59
C LEU A 115 10.54 6.53 -6.63
N LEU A 116 9.74 6.01 -5.69
CA LEU A 116 10.16 4.94 -4.78
C LEU A 116 10.61 3.69 -5.54
N GLY A 117 9.85 3.27 -6.56
CA GLY A 117 10.21 2.13 -7.41
C GLY A 117 11.56 2.30 -8.10
N LEU A 118 11.89 3.51 -8.57
CA LEU A 118 13.19 3.84 -9.15
C LEU A 118 14.34 3.69 -8.13
N TYR A 119 14.11 4.07 -6.87
CA TYR A 119 15.15 4.01 -5.82
C TYR A 119 15.37 2.59 -5.27
N LEU A 120 14.33 1.78 -5.15
CA LEU A 120 14.42 0.47 -4.48
C LEU A 120 15.19 -0.59 -5.27
N LYS A 121 15.32 -0.44 -6.60
CA LYS A 121 15.89 -1.49 -7.48
C LYS A 121 15.23 -2.87 -7.27
N LYS A 122 13.93 -2.85 -6.95
CA LYS A 122 13.06 -4.02 -6.77
C LYS A 122 12.04 -4.07 -7.91
N SER A 123 11.21 -5.12 -7.92
CA SER A 123 10.15 -5.21 -8.90
C SER A 123 9.13 -4.08 -8.78
N ILE A 124 8.54 -3.70 -9.91
CA ILE A 124 7.48 -2.71 -9.98
C ILE A 124 6.21 -3.33 -10.57
N THR A 125 5.06 -3.02 -10.00
CA THR A 125 3.77 -3.46 -10.52
C THR A 125 2.80 -2.31 -10.66
N GLY A 126 1.74 -2.51 -11.43
CA GLY A 126 0.58 -1.64 -11.44
C GLY A 126 -0.71 -2.42 -11.58
N GLY A 127 -1.74 -1.94 -10.89
CA GLY A 127 -3.03 -2.58 -10.79
C GLY A 127 -4.18 -1.59 -10.88
N SER A 128 -5.32 -2.11 -11.34
CA SER A 128 -6.55 -1.33 -11.45
C SER A 128 -7.27 -1.10 -10.12
N ASP A 129 -6.98 -1.91 -9.09
CA ASP A 129 -7.79 -1.99 -7.87
C ASP A 129 -9.29 -2.11 -8.21
N GLY A 130 -9.60 -3.13 -9.02
CA GLY A 130 -10.81 -3.25 -9.82
C GLY A 130 -12.06 -3.57 -9.00
N HIS A 131 -12.59 -2.58 -8.30
CA HIS A 131 -13.86 -2.66 -7.57
C HIS A 131 -15.09 -2.39 -8.46
N SER A 132 -14.88 -2.05 -9.73
CA SER A 132 -15.91 -1.82 -10.75
C SER A 132 -15.40 -2.32 -12.10
N LEU A 133 -16.30 -2.79 -12.97
CA LEU A 133 -15.99 -3.23 -14.33
C LEU A 133 -15.21 -2.14 -15.12
N TYR A 134 -15.54 -0.87 -14.88
CA TYR A 134 -14.89 0.26 -15.56
C TYR A 134 -13.44 0.51 -15.13
N HIS A 135 -12.99 -0.06 -14.02
CA HIS A 135 -11.63 0.10 -13.52
C HIS A 135 -10.71 -0.98 -14.07
N MET A 136 -11.25 -2.16 -14.41
CA MET A 136 -10.46 -3.31 -14.85
C MET A 136 -9.60 -2.97 -16.08
N GLY A 137 -8.32 -3.33 -16.02
CA GLY A 137 -7.36 -3.13 -17.11
C GLY A 137 -6.91 -1.68 -17.33
N ARG A 138 -7.35 -0.73 -16.49
CA ARG A 138 -6.93 0.68 -16.62
C ARG A 138 -5.44 0.90 -16.37
N VAL A 139 -4.88 0.07 -15.49
CA VAL A 139 -3.45 -0.05 -15.23
C VAL A 139 -3.12 -1.53 -15.21
N VAL A 140 -2.06 -1.90 -15.92
CA VAL A 140 -1.61 -3.28 -16.06
C VAL A 140 -0.10 -3.37 -15.87
N THR A 141 0.34 -4.51 -15.36
CA THR A 141 1.74 -4.92 -15.38
C THR A 141 1.95 -5.84 -16.57
N ILE A 142 2.93 -5.54 -17.40
CA ILE A 142 3.27 -6.32 -18.60
C ILE A 142 4.66 -6.95 -18.44
N ALA A 143 4.80 -8.15 -18.97
CA ALA A 143 6.06 -8.89 -19.06
C ALA A 143 6.18 -9.49 -20.45
N GLU A 144 7.42 -9.62 -20.94
CA GLU A 144 7.72 -10.41 -22.13
C GLU A 144 7.91 -11.87 -21.73
N GLY A 145 7.31 -12.80 -22.47
CA GLY A 145 7.46 -14.24 -22.26
C GLY A 145 6.19 -15.05 -22.50
N GLU A 146 6.19 -16.26 -21.94
CA GLU A 146 5.08 -17.20 -22.01
C GLU A 146 3.82 -16.64 -21.36
N LYS A 147 2.65 -16.91 -21.97
CA LYS A 147 1.34 -16.48 -21.46
C LYS A 147 0.84 -17.39 -20.33
N SER A 148 1.60 -17.49 -19.24
CA SER A 148 1.24 -18.27 -18.05
C SER A 148 1.44 -17.48 -16.76
N GLY A 149 0.67 -17.85 -15.73
CA GLY A 149 0.76 -17.22 -14.41
C GLY A 149 2.15 -17.36 -13.77
N PRO A 150 2.75 -18.58 -13.74
CA PRO A 150 4.12 -18.78 -13.28
C PRO A 150 5.16 -17.92 -14.01
N ALA A 151 5.12 -17.88 -15.35
CA ALA A 151 6.06 -17.05 -16.12
C ALA A 151 5.93 -15.55 -15.80
N MET A 152 4.71 -15.07 -15.59
CA MET A 152 4.46 -13.70 -15.15
C MET A 152 5.04 -13.45 -13.75
N LEU A 153 4.86 -14.38 -12.80
CA LEU A 153 5.43 -14.24 -11.46
C LEU A 153 6.96 -14.28 -11.47
N ASP A 154 7.58 -15.11 -12.31
CA ASP A 154 9.02 -15.10 -12.50
C ASP A 154 9.52 -13.78 -13.08
N ALA A 155 8.80 -13.22 -14.06
CA ALA A 155 9.13 -11.91 -14.59
C ALA A 155 9.03 -10.81 -13.52
N VAL A 156 7.98 -10.82 -12.70
CA VAL A 156 7.84 -9.90 -11.55
C VAL A 156 9.00 -10.10 -10.59
N LYS A 157 9.28 -11.33 -10.14
CA LYS A 157 10.33 -11.61 -9.16
C LYS A 157 11.73 -11.19 -9.62
N ASN A 158 11.98 -11.26 -10.92
CA ASN A 158 13.24 -10.85 -11.56
C ASN A 158 13.25 -9.38 -12.01
N GLY A 159 12.21 -8.59 -11.72
CA GLY A 159 12.12 -7.19 -12.14
C GLY A 159 12.04 -6.97 -13.65
N ARG A 160 11.67 -7.99 -14.43
CA ARG A 160 11.55 -7.96 -15.90
C ARG A 160 10.15 -7.54 -16.35
N VAL A 161 9.61 -6.52 -15.71
CA VAL A 161 8.23 -6.05 -15.91
C VAL A 161 8.20 -4.55 -16.21
N ARG A 162 7.15 -4.12 -16.90
CA ARG A 162 6.83 -2.71 -17.12
C ARG A 162 5.40 -2.44 -16.69
N VAL A 163 5.12 -1.22 -16.29
CA VAL A 163 3.78 -0.80 -15.87
C VAL A 163 3.22 0.19 -16.88
N VAL A 164 2.00 -0.06 -17.35
CA VAL A 164 1.32 0.76 -18.35
C VAL A 164 -0.07 1.10 -17.85
N GLY A 165 -0.45 2.38 -17.93
CA GLY A 165 -1.79 2.84 -17.58
C GLY A 165 -1.82 4.26 -17.03
N LYS A 166 -3.02 4.71 -16.67
CA LYS A 166 -3.24 6.02 -16.03
C LYS A 166 -4.29 5.89 -14.93
N GLU A 167 -4.20 6.71 -13.89
CA GLU A 167 -5.22 6.80 -12.86
C GLU A 167 -6.60 7.20 -13.41
N ILE A 168 -7.63 6.93 -12.61
CA ILE A 168 -9.01 7.31 -12.90
C ILE A 168 -9.21 8.79 -12.55
N ASN A 169 -9.95 9.52 -13.40
CA ASN A 169 -10.22 10.96 -13.22
C ASN A 169 -10.85 11.26 -11.83
N LEU A 170 -10.41 12.36 -11.21
CA LEU A 170 -10.74 12.77 -9.85
C LEU A 170 -12.25 12.85 -9.55
N LEU A 171 -13.07 13.27 -10.52
CA LEU A 171 -14.54 13.31 -10.37
C LEU A 171 -15.16 11.91 -10.20
N ARG A 172 -14.64 10.90 -10.90
CA ARG A 172 -15.08 9.50 -10.77
C ARG A 172 -14.51 8.83 -9.51
N LYS A 173 -13.42 9.38 -8.96
CA LYS A 173 -12.84 8.94 -7.68
C LYS A 173 -13.75 9.28 -6.49
N VAL A 174 -14.45 10.42 -6.53
CA VAL A 174 -15.44 10.78 -5.50
C VAL A 174 -16.64 9.83 -5.56
N ALA A 175 -17.17 9.55 -6.76
CA ALA A 175 -18.30 8.64 -6.95
C ALA A 175 -18.00 7.17 -6.54
N SER A 176 -16.78 6.68 -6.77
CA SER A 176 -16.39 5.34 -6.31
C SER A 176 -16.10 5.29 -4.81
N SER A 177 -15.64 6.39 -4.20
CA SER A 177 -15.47 6.49 -2.74
C SER A 177 -16.81 6.55 -2.01
N THR A 178 -17.86 7.14 -2.60
CA THR A 178 -19.22 7.09 -2.04
C THR A 178 -19.88 5.72 -2.21
N ALA A 179 -19.58 4.98 -3.27
CA ALA A 179 -20.02 3.58 -3.37
C ALA A 179 -19.40 2.70 -2.25
N LYS A 180 -18.17 2.99 -1.81
CA LYS A 180 -17.54 2.36 -0.63
C LYS A 180 -18.25 2.69 0.70
N LEU A 181 -19.03 3.77 0.75
CA LEU A 181 -19.81 4.14 1.94
C LEU A 181 -21.10 3.33 2.08
N ASN A 182 -21.63 2.77 0.98
CA ASN A 182 -22.92 2.06 0.96
C ASN A 182 -22.83 0.57 1.33
N VAL A 183 -21.63 0.03 1.57
CA VAL A 183 -21.45 -1.37 2.01
C VAL A 183 -21.30 -1.41 3.53
N HIS A 184 -22.39 -1.82 4.20
CA HIS A 184 -22.55 -2.24 5.60
C HIS A 184 -21.89 -1.37 6.71
N ALA A 185 -22.74 -0.59 7.39
CA ALA A 185 -22.46 0.12 8.64
C ALA A 185 -21.97 -0.76 9.82
N ALA A 186 -21.97 -2.09 9.69
CA ALA A 186 -21.53 -3.03 10.72
C ALA A 186 -20.00 -3.24 10.77
N ALA A 187 -19.28 -3.10 9.65
CA ALA A 187 -17.81 -3.27 9.58
C ALA A 187 -17.03 -1.97 9.94
N TYR A 188 -17.74 -0.92 10.34
CA TYR A 188 -17.27 0.46 10.41
C TYR A 188 -16.46 0.89 11.66
N PRO A 189 -16.62 0.33 12.88
CA PRO A 189 -15.98 0.91 14.07
C PRO A 189 -14.45 0.83 14.04
N GLY A 190 -13.89 -0.31 13.62
CA GLY A 190 -12.45 -0.56 13.65
C GLY A 190 -11.66 0.23 12.61
N LEU A 191 -12.17 0.30 11.37
CA LEU A 191 -11.55 1.03 10.26
C LEU A 191 -11.64 2.55 10.46
N LEU A 192 -12.79 3.07 10.93
CA LEU A 192 -12.94 4.46 11.35
C LEU A 192 -11.97 4.78 12.49
N GLY A 193 -11.92 3.95 13.54
CA GLY A 193 -11.03 4.17 14.67
C GLY A 193 -9.54 4.24 14.26
N LYS A 194 -9.12 3.46 13.27
CA LYS A 194 -7.75 3.55 12.70
C LYS A 194 -7.56 4.80 11.86
N ASN A 195 -8.51 5.14 10.98
CA ASN A 195 -8.44 6.33 10.13
C ASN A 195 -8.44 7.62 10.96
N ILE A 196 -9.27 7.65 12.00
CA ILE A 196 -9.38 8.73 12.97
C ILE A 196 -8.08 8.86 13.76
N ARG A 197 -7.55 7.77 14.34
CA ARG A 197 -6.26 7.78 15.04
C ARG A 197 -5.11 8.24 14.14
N TYR A 198 -5.05 7.74 12.91
CA TYR A 198 -4.07 8.16 11.92
C TYR A 198 -4.20 9.65 11.62
N SER A 199 -5.42 10.14 11.38
CA SER A 199 -5.70 11.56 11.12
C SER A 199 -5.30 12.44 12.30
N TYR A 200 -5.62 12.07 13.53
CA TYR A 200 -5.15 12.77 14.73
C TYR A 200 -3.62 12.79 14.83
N ARG A 201 -2.95 11.68 14.51
CA ARG A 201 -1.48 11.61 14.49
C ARG A 201 -0.89 12.56 13.42
N VAL A 202 -1.46 12.57 12.22
CA VAL A 202 -1.08 13.52 11.14
C VAL A 202 -1.25 14.96 11.60
N ILE A 203 -2.41 15.31 12.16
CA ILE A 203 -2.71 16.66 12.65
C ILE A 203 -1.69 17.04 13.72
N ARG A 204 -1.47 16.20 14.73
CA ARG A 204 -0.52 16.46 15.82
C ARG A 204 0.90 16.72 15.29
N ILE A 205 1.40 15.88 14.38
CA ILE A 205 2.74 16.06 13.78
C ILE A 205 2.80 17.36 12.99
N LYS A 206 1.81 17.65 12.14
CA LYS A 206 1.76 18.92 11.40
C LYS A 206 1.72 20.12 12.34
N SER A 207 0.94 20.07 13.42
CA SER A 207 0.88 21.14 14.42
C SER A 207 2.23 21.37 15.11
N VAL A 208 2.97 20.29 15.44
CA VAL A 208 4.33 20.39 16.00
C VAL A 208 5.29 21.02 15.00
N LEU A 209 5.29 20.56 13.74
CA LEU A 209 6.16 21.11 12.68
C LEU A 209 5.87 22.59 12.40
N ILE A 210 4.59 22.98 12.36
CA ILE A 210 4.18 24.38 12.18
C ILE A 210 4.66 25.22 13.37
N ARG A 211 4.50 24.75 14.62
CA ARG A 211 5.00 25.45 15.81
C ARG A 211 6.52 25.65 15.76
N GLN A 212 7.27 24.62 15.40
CA GLN A 212 8.73 24.71 15.24
C GLN A 212 9.11 25.71 14.14
N GLN A 213 8.43 25.68 12.99
CA GLN A 213 8.70 26.60 11.90
C GLN A 213 8.36 28.06 12.25
N LEU A 214 7.28 28.28 13.01
CA LEU A 214 6.92 29.60 13.55
C LEU A 214 7.94 30.08 14.58
N GLN A 215 8.40 29.21 15.48
CA GLN A 215 9.48 29.52 16.42
C GLN A 215 10.76 29.91 15.68
N LEU A 216 11.19 29.12 14.68
CA LEU A 216 12.35 29.44 13.85
C LEU A 216 12.19 30.76 13.11
N ARG A 217 11.00 31.06 12.57
CA ARG A 217 10.71 32.36 11.94
C ARG A 217 10.76 33.52 12.94
N TYR A 218 10.23 33.32 14.15
CA TYR A 218 10.27 34.31 15.22
C TYR A 218 11.71 34.58 15.68
N TYR A 219 12.50 33.53 15.95
CA TYR A 219 13.93 33.65 16.26
C TYR A 219 14.71 34.37 15.16
N ARG A 220 14.51 34.01 13.89
CA ARG A 220 15.17 34.69 12.76
C ARG A 220 14.77 36.16 12.65
N ARG A 221 13.51 36.52 12.90
CA ARG A 221 13.07 37.92 12.94
C ARG A 221 13.72 38.66 14.10
N ARG A 222 13.74 38.08 15.31
CA ARG A 222 14.35 38.69 16.50
C ARG A 222 15.86 38.94 16.31
N ASN A 223 16.60 37.99 15.74
CA ASN A 223 18.03 38.17 15.43
C ASN A 223 18.29 39.11 14.25
N ARG A 224 17.30 39.39 13.40
CA ARG A 224 17.40 40.44 12.36
C ARG A 224 17.30 41.85 12.93
N PHE A 225 16.64 42.02 14.07
CA PHE A 225 16.45 43.32 14.74
C PHE A 225 17.47 43.57 15.87
N ASN A 226 18.26 42.57 16.27
CA ASN A 226 19.43 42.73 17.14
C ASN A 226 20.63 42.00 16.53
N PRO A 227 21.45 42.66 15.68
CA PRO A 227 22.65 42.05 15.09
C PRO A 227 23.84 41.99 16.07
N PHE A 228 23.71 42.57 17.26
CA PHE A 228 24.81 42.72 18.22
C PHE A 228 24.36 42.33 19.64
N ILE A 229 24.39 41.02 19.90
CA ILE A 229 24.99 40.43 21.10
C ILE A 229 25.87 39.29 20.60
#